data_AF-A0A2W0AXS9-F1
#
_entry.id   AF-A0A2W0AXS9-F1
#
_cell.length_a   1.000
_cell.length_b   1.000
_cell.length_c   1.000
_cell.angle_alpha   90.00
_cell.angle_beta   90.00
_cell.angle_gamma   90.00
#
_symmetry.space_group_name_H-M   'P 1'
#
loop_
_entity.id
_entity.type
_entity.pdbx_description
1 polymer ?
#
loop_
_entity_poly.entity_id
_entity_poly.type
_entity_poly.pdbx_seq_one_letter_code
_entity_poly.pdbx_strand_id
1 'polypeptide(L)'
;SIGEGFVFDWRYSRYRRRRYGSSSKNRPGEQFGGFIQNHDQVANTSRGKRLSSLVAFRQQKLAAVLTLCCPFLPLLFMGEEYGETAPFLFFTSFEDPQLVDAVREGRKQELGAHYSESDFVDPQAPATFDQCKLEWSKLSISPHAEVLRLYRDLISLRKQHASLGNCRKDLTKIQFDEHVKTLVIERADSSGTGALVVCNFSPKPQSVPIPNATQVHRLALWTGDPGYGGSGGQRPAEILNISPGSQVSLAGFEGAIYLSQGSTTQR
;
A
#
# COMPACT_ATOMS: atom_id res chain seq x y z
N SER A 1 -8.00 3.57 11.03
CA SER A 1 -7.90 4.30 9.74
C SER A 1 -6.43 4.57 9.44
N ILE A 2 -6.05 5.11 8.27
CA ILE A 2 -4.64 5.44 7.97
C ILE A 2 -4.04 6.50 8.93
N GLY A 3 -4.87 7.27 9.63
CA GLY A 3 -4.42 8.21 10.68
C GLY A 3 -4.36 7.61 12.08
N GLU A 4 -5.19 6.62 12.38
CA GLU A 4 -5.34 6.08 13.75
C GLU A 4 -4.70 4.71 13.96
N GLY A 5 -4.39 3.98 12.88
CA GLY A 5 -3.84 2.62 12.90
C GLY A 5 -4.91 1.53 12.88
N PHE A 6 -6.02 1.72 13.59
CA PHE A 6 -7.10 0.74 13.67
C PHE A 6 -8.46 1.39 13.38
N VAL A 7 -9.39 0.67 12.76
CA VAL A 7 -10.71 1.23 12.34
C VAL A 7 -11.82 0.85 13.32
N PHE A 8 -11.69 -0.26 14.04
CA PHE A 8 -12.69 -0.71 15.00
C PHE A 8 -12.41 -0.11 16.38
N ASP A 9 -12.92 1.09 16.61
CA ASP A 9 -12.98 1.72 17.94
C ASP A 9 -14.41 1.59 18.48
N TRP A 10 -14.70 0.45 19.12
CA TRP A 10 -16.04 0.08 19.61
C TRP A 10 -17.17 0.15 18.57
N ARG A 11 -16.82 0.16 17.27
CA ARG A 11 -17.78 0.15 16.17
C ARG A 11 -18.43 -1.23 16.05
N TYR A 12 -19.69 -1.25 15.63
CA TYR A 12 -20.39 -2.51 15.39
C TYR A 12 -19.80 -3.20 14.16
N SER A 13 -19.28 -4.42 14.35
CA SER A 13 -18.81 -5.26 13.25
C SER A 13 -19.96 -6.15 12.79
N ARG A 14 -20.41 -5.98 11.53
CA ARG A 14 -21.43 -6.87 10.92
C ARG A 14 -20.97 -8.32 10.89
N TYR A 15 -19.68 -8.55 10.63
CA TYR A 15 -19.07 -9.88 10.60
C TYR A 15 -19.04 -10.53 11.99
N ARG A 16 -18.56 -9.81 13.03
CA ARG A 16 -18.46 -10.35 14.39
C ARG A 16 -19.77 -10.25 15.19
N ARG A 17 -20.80 -9.60 14.63
CA ARG A 17 -22.12 -9.33 15.24
C ARG A 17 -22.05 -8.76 16.66
N ARG A 18 -21.03 -7.92 16.92
CA ARG A 18 -20.80 -7.23 18.19
C ARG A 18 -20.02 -5.94 18.00
N ARG A 19 -20.05 -5.06 19.01
CA ARG A 19 -19.08 -3.96 19.11
C ARG A 19 -17.70 -4.56 19.34
N TYR A 20 -16.74 -4.14 18.53
CA TYR A 20 -15.41 -4.75 18.49
C TYR A 20 -14.33 -3.70 18.52
N GLY A 21 -13.20 -4.08 19.12
CA GLY A 21 -11.99 -3.26 19.18
C GLY A 21 -12.01 -2.17 20.25
N SER A 22 -10.97 -1.34 20.24
CA SER A 22 -10.71 -0.28 21.20
C SER A 22 -9.92 0.83 20.55
N SER A 23 -10.05 2.05 21.04
CA SER A 23 -9.33 3.20 20.50
C SER A 23 -7.82 3.01 20.48
N SER A 24 -7.22 3.23 19.32
CA SER A 24 -5.76 3.22 19.13
C SER A 24 -5.15 4.62 19.14
N LYS A 25 -5.95 5.68 19.39
CA LYS A 25 -5.54 7.09 19.26
C LYS A 25 -4.22 7.40 19.97
N ASN A 26 -4.08 6.97 21.22
CA ASN A 26 -2.91 7.27 22.07
C ASN A 26 -1.75 6.27 21.94
N ARG A 27 -1.88 5.22 21.12
CA ARG A 27 -0.78 4.28 20.86
C ARG A 27 0.18 4.89 19.83
N PRO A 28 1.51 4.74 19.96
CA PRO A 28 2.46 5.22 18.95
C PRO A 28 2.30 4.46 17.62
N GLY A 29 2.63 5.09 16.49
CA GLY A 29 2.48 4.49 15.15
C GLY A 29 3.38 3.27 14.93
N GLU A 30 4.51 3.19 15.63
CA GLU A 30 5.46 2.07 15.58
C GLU A 30 4.86 0.75 16.09
N GLN A 31 3.77 0.81 16.87
CA GLN A 31 3.05 -0.38 17.33
C GLN A 31 2.10 -0.96 16.28
N PHE A 32 2.02 -0.35 15.11
CA PHE A 32 1.14 -0.78 14.03
C PHE A 32 1.97 -1.23 12.82
N GLY A 33 1.59 -2.38 12.25
CA GLY A 33 2.05 -2.81 10.94
C GLY A 33 1.07 -2.34 9.86
N GLY A 34 1.56 -1.57 8.88
CA GLY A 34 0.81 -1.19 7.68
C GLY A 34 1.17 -2.10 6.52
N PHE A 35 0.19 -2.76 5.90
CA PHE A 35 0.43 -3.66 4.77
C PHE A 35 -0.75 -3.65 3.80
N ILE A 36 -0.45 -3.92 2.53
CA ILE A 36 -1.44 -4.19 1.48
C ILE A 36 -1.48 -5.67 1.10
N GLN A 37 -0.42 -6.44 1.43
CA GLN A 37 -0.39 -7.89 1.31
C GLN A 37 0.37 -8.49 2.49
N ASN A 38 -0.02 -9.70 2.86
CA ASN A 38 0.74 -10.62 3.70
C ASN A 38 0.33 -12.05 3.32
N HIS A 39 0.92 -13.06 3.95
CA HIS A 39 0.61 -14.45 3.64
C HIS A 39 -0.89 -14.76 3.81
N ASP A 40 -1.54 -14.28 4.87
CA ASP A 40 -2.96 -14.52 5.13
C ASP A 40 -3.88 -13.84 4.11
N GLN A 41 -3.66 -12.55 3.84
CA GLN A 41 -4.52 -11.77 2.93
C GLN A 41 -4.42 -12.25 1.47
N VAL A 42 -3.34 -12.96 1.13
CA VAL A 42 -3.19 -13.61 -0.18
C VAL A 42 -3.72 -15.05 -0.11
N ALA A 43 -3.19 -15.89 0.77
CA ALA A 43 -3.49 -17.34 0.83
C ALA A 43 -4.92 -17.69 1.24
N ASN A 44 -5.59 -16.84 2.03
CA ASN A 44 -6.98 -17.07 2.44
C ASN A 44 -8.00 -16.57 1.42
N THR A 45 -7.54 -16.16 0.23
CA THR A 45 -8.39 -16.03 -0.95
C THR A 45 -8.42 -17.36 -1.72
N SER A 46 -9.52 -17.66 -2.41
CA SER A 46 -9.68 -18.96 -3.10
C SER A 46 -8.57 -19.31 -4.09
N ARG A 47 -7.99 -18.30 -4.75
CA ARG A 47 -6.96 -18.49 -5.78
C ARG A 47 -5.59 -17.93 -5.41
N GLY A 48 -5.37 -17.54 -4.15
CA GLY A 48 -4.08 -17.01 -3.71
C GLY A 48 -3.61 -15.79 -4.50
N LYS A 49 -4.53 -14.98 -5.05
CA LYS A 49 -4.16 -13.91 -5.99
C LYS A 49 -3.51 -12.75 -5.26
N ARG A 50 -2.36 -12.31 -5.76
CA ARG A 50 -1.67 -11.10 -5.32
C ARG A 50 -2.38 -9.84 -5.84
N LEU A 51 -2.14 -8.72 -5.16
CA LEU A 51 -2.70 -7.42 -5.54
C LEU A 51 -2.40 -7.06 -6.99
N SER A 52 -1.18 -7.33 -7.47
CA SER A 52 -0.73 -7.14 -8.87
C SER A 52 -1.63 -7.82 -9.91
N SER A 53 -2.33 -8.88 -9.54
CA SER A 53 -3.26 -9.64 -10.40
C SER A 53 -4.72 -9.27 -10.17
N LEU A 54 -5.00 -8.40 -9.21
CA LEU A 54 -6.35 -7.96 -8.83
C LEU A 54 -6.65 -6.52 -9.26
N VAL A 55 -5.62 -5.69 -9.42
CA VAL A 55 -5.78 -4.27 -9.74
C VAL A 55 -4.95 -3.88 -10.96
N ALA A 56 -5.30 -2.75 -11.57
CA ALA A 56 -4.52 -2.20 -12.67
C ALA A 56 -3.14 -1.73 -12.20
N PHE A 57 -2.17 -1.72 -13.11
CA PHE A 57 -0.78 -1.35 -12.82
C PHE A 57 -0.62 -0.01 -12.07
N ARG A 58 -1.41 1.01 -12.43
CA ARG A 58 -1.40 2.32 -11.74
C ARG A 58 -1.90 2.22 -10.29
N GLN A 59 -2.95 1.44 -10.06
CA GLN A 59 -3.51 1.21 -8.71
C GLN A 59 -2.50 0.47 -7.81
N GLN A 60 -1.78 -0.51 -8.36
CA GLN A 60 -0.72 -1.20 -7.63
C GLN A 60 0.39 -0.23 -7.17
N LYS A 61 0.84 0.67 -8.06
CA LYS A 61 1.84 1.69 -7.71
C LYS A 61 1.32 2.66 -6.65
N LEU A 62 0.05 3.08 -6.75
CA LEU A 62 -0.58 3.95 -5.76
C LEU A 62 -0.68 3.28 -4.38
N ALA A 63 -0.98 1.98 -4.34
CA ALA A 63 -0.99 1.20 -3.10
C ALA A 63 0.41 1.12 -2.45
N ALA A 64 1.47 1.01 -3.26
CA ALA A 64 2.86 1.06 -2.77
C ALA A 64 3.18 2.40 -2.10
N VAL A 65 2.76 3.52 -2.71
CA VAL A 65 2.92 4.87 -2.14
C VAL A 65 2.25 4.96 -0.76
N LEU A 66 1.00 4.51 -0.63
CA LEU A 66 0.30 4.53 0.66
C LEU A 66 1.00 3.69 1.71
N THR A 67 1.44 2.48 1.36
CA THR A 67 2.07 1.55 2.29
C THR A 67 3.37 2.12 2.82
N LEU A 68 4.23 2.64 1.93
CA LEU A 68 5.55 3.15 2.33
C LEU A 68 5.51 4.57 2.91
N CYS A 69 4.42 5.33 2.70
CA CYS A 69 4.26 6.65 3.30
C CYS A 69 3.30 6.69 4.49
N CYS A 70 2.75 5.55 4.92
CA CYS A 70 1.89 5.48 6.11
C CYS A 70 2.67 5.81 7.40
N PRO A 71 2.01 6.29 8.46
CA PRO A 71 2.63 6.60 9.74
C PRO A 71 2.86 5.36 10.63
N PHE A 72 3.01 4.19 10.01
CA PHE A 72 3.17 2.89 10.67
C PHE A 72 4.44 2.20 10.15
N LEU A 73 4.82 1.07 10.75
CA LEU A 73 5.87 0.21 10.20
C LEU A 73 5.33 -0.52 8.96
N PRO A 74 5.89 -0.29 7.76
CA PRO A 74 5.42 -0.99 6.57
C PRO A 74 5.88 -2.45 6.60
N LEU A 75 4.98 -3.36 6.25
CA LEU A 75 5.29 -4.76 5.98
C LEU A 75 5.05 -5.03 4.49
N LEU A 76 6.05 -5.63 3.84
CA LEU A 76 5.97 -6.09 2.46
C LEU A 76 5.88 -7.62 2.44
N PHE A 77 5.06 -8.15 1.55
CA PHE A 77 5.06 -9.59 1.27
C PHE A 77 6.02 -9.90 0.13
N MET A 78 6.78 -11.00 0.26
CA MET A 78 7.81 -11.36 -0.72
C MET A 78 7.28 -11.33 -2.16
N GLY A 79 7.95 -10.58 -3.04
CA GLY A 79 7.58 -10.39 -4.44
C GLY A 79 6.62 -9.23 -4.72
N GLU A 80 6.04 -8.60 -3.69
CA GLU A 80 5.24 -7.38 -3.84
C GLU A 80 6.03 -6.26 -4.53
N GLU A 81 7.31 -6.13 -4.21
CA GLU A 81 8.18 -5.05 -4.61
C GLU A 81 8.47 -5.00 -6.11
N TYR A 82 8.28 -6.11 -6.84
CA TYR A 82 8.34 -6.14 -8.30
C TYR A 82 7.00 -6.53 -8.93
N GLY A 83 5.93 -6.67 -8.13
CA GLY A 83 4.62 -7.04 -8.62
C GLY A 83 4.52 -8.49 -9.08
N GLU A 84 5.06 -9.43 -8.31
CA GLU A 84 4.90 -10.87 -8.56
C GLU A 84 3.44 -11.23 -8.84
N THR A 85 3.22 -12.11 -9.81
CA THR A 85 1.90 -12.63 -10.20
C THR A 85 1.71 -14.10 -9.86
N ALA A 86 2.80 -14.84 -9.56
CA ALA A 86 2.69 -16.18 -9.01
C ALA A 86 1.82 -16.15 -7.75
N PRO A 87 0.81 -17.03 -7.61
CA PRO A 87 -0.08 -17.01 -6.46
C PRO A 87 0.68 -17.33 -5.16
N PHE A 88 0.03 -17.13 -4.03
CA PHE A 88 0.47 -17.72 -2.78
C PHE A 88 -0.70 -18.47 -2.17
N LEU A 89 -0.64 -19.79 -2.22
CA LEU A 89 -1.69 -20.72 -1.82
C LEU A 89 -1.36 -21.34 -0.46
N PHE A 90 -2.39 -21.90 0.19
CA PHE A 90 -2.18 -22.78 1.33
C PHE A 90 -1.70 -24.15 0.83
N PHE A 91 -0.53 -24.60 1.31
CA PHE A 91 0.05 -25.91 0.98
C PHE A 91 0.64 -26.57 2.22
N THR A 92 0.68 -27.89 2.21
CA THR A 92 1.14 -28.74 3.31
C THR A 92 1.93 -29.94 2.78
N SER A 93 2.62 -30.66 3.67
CA SER A 93 3.33 -31.90 3.33
C SER A 93 3.22 -32.91 4.48
N PHE A 94 1.98 -33.18 4.91
CA PHE A 94 1.68 -34.16 5.96
C PHE A 94 1.85 -35.58 5.43
N GLU A 95 2.40 -36.47 6.27
CA GLU A 95 2.58 -37.89 5.94
C GLU A 95 1.37 -38.74 6.36
N ASP A 96 0.68 -38.36 7.44
CA ASP A 96 -0.50 -39.07 7.95
C ASP A 96 -1.72 -38.88 7.02
N PRO A 97 -2.21 -39.95 6.36
CA PRO A 97 -3.35 -39.86 5.45
C PRO A 97 -4.64 -39.31 6.10
N GLN A 98 -4.87 -39.58 7.40
CA GLN A 98 -6.05 -39.07 8.09
C GLN A 98 -5.98 -37.55 8.25
N LEU A 99 -4.79 -37.03 8.58
CA LEU A 99 -4.56 -35.60 8.67
C LEU A 99 -4.67 -34.93 7.29
N VAL A 100 -4.18 -35.59 6.24
CA VAL A 100 -4.32 -35.13 4.85
C VAL A 100 -5.78 -34.93 4.46
N ASP A 101 -6.61 -35.95 4.69
CA ASP A 101 -8.02 -35.90 4.31
C ASP A 101 -8.78 -34.89 5.17
N ALA A 102 -8.46 -34.80 6.46
CA ALA A 102 -9.02 -33.78 7.35
C ALA A 102 -8.68 -32.35 6.90
N VAL A 103 -7.44 -32.10 6.45
CA VAL A 103 -7.00 -30.77 5.96
C VAL A 103 -7.69 -30.42 4.64
N ARG A 104 -7.80 -31.38 3.71
CA ARG A 104 -8.50 -31.19 2.44
C ARG A 104 -9.97 -30.82 2.69
N GLU A 105 -10.64 -31.58 3.54
CA GLU A 105 -12.05 -31.36 3.86
C GLU A 105 -12.26 -30.04 4.61
N GLY A 106 -11.44 -29.76 5.63
CA GLY A 106 -11.48 -28.48 6.35
C GLY A 106 -11.30 -27.29 5.40
N ARG A 107 -10.36 -27.37 4.45
CA ARG A 107 -10.15 -26.30 3.48
C ARG A 107 -11.30 -26.16 2.49
N LYS A 108 -11.91 -27.27 2.05
CA LYS A 108 -13.13 -27.24 1.23
C LYS A 108 -14.28 -26.56 1.97
N GLN A 109 -14.47 -26.85 3.25
CA GLN A 109 -15.52 -26.24 4.07
C GLN A 109 -15.32 -24.75 4.29
N GLU A 110 -14.08 -24.31 4.56
CA GLU A 110 -13.72 -22.89 4.68
C GLU A 110 -13.99 -22.11 3.38
N LEU A 111 -13.72 -22.72 2.22
CA LEU A 111 -13.91 -22.10 0.91
C LEU A 111 -15.36 -22.23 0.39
N GLY A 112 -16.09 -23.29 0.77
CA GLY A 112 -17.38 -23.67 0.19
C GLY A 112 -18.53 -22.69 0.42
N ALA A 113 -18.42 -21.77 1.40
CA ALA A 113 -19.42 -20.72 1.58
C ALA A 113 -19.34 -19.60 0.52
N HIS A 114 -18.22 -19.48 -0.20
CA HIS A 114 -17.93 -18.33 -1.04
C HIS A 114 -17.39 -18.67 -2.45
N TYR A 115 -17.10 -19.95 -2.75
CA TYR A 115 -16.39 -20.36 -3.96
C TYR A 115 -16.93 -21.69 -4.54
N SER A 116 -16.72 -21.91 -5.84
CA SER A 116 -17.10 -23.15 -6.52
C SER A 116 -16.06 -24.25 -6.34
N GLU A 117 -16.46 -25.52 -6.41
CA GLU A 117 -15.54 -26.68 -6.30
C GLU A 117 -14.38 -26.64 -7.30
N SER A 118 -14.59 -26.06 -8.49
CA SER A 118 -13.56 -25.89 -9.52
C SER A 118 -12.43 -24.93 -9.13
N ASP A 119 -12.59 -24.14 -8.06
CA ASP A 119 -11.55 -23.26 -7.53
C ASP A 119 -10.66 -23.96 -6.49
N PHE A 120 -10.97 -25.19 -6.09
CA PHE A 120 -10.22 -25.90 -5.08
C PHE A 120 -8.88 -26.42 -5.62
N VAL A 121 -7.79 -26.03 -4.95
CA VAL A 121 -6.45 -26.54 -5.20
C VAL A 121 -6.03 -27.41 -4.01
N ASP A 122 -5.60 -28.65 -4.28
CA ASP A 122 -5.22 -29.59 -3.22
C ASP A 122 -3.97 -29.09 -2.46
N PRO A 123 -4.06 -28.78 -1.15
CA PRO A 123 -2.92 -28.27 -0.40
C PRO A 123 -1.77 -29.28 -0.27
N GLN A 124 -2.03 -30.59 -0.41
CA GLN A 124 -1.00 -31.63 -0.34
C GLN A 124 -0.31 -31.89 -1.68
N ALA A 125 -0.83 -31.38 -2.80
CA ALA A 125 -0.22 -31.61 -4.10
C ALA A 125 1.10 -30.81 -4.21
N PRO A 126 2.23 -31.44 -4.59
CA PRO A 126 3.50 -30.72 -4.78
C PRO A 126 3.38 -29.52 -5.75
N ALA A 127 2.54 -29.67 -6.78
CA ALA A 127 2.25 -28.62 -7.75
C ALA A 127 1.68 -27.34 -7.11
N THR A 128 1.01 -27.43 -5.96
CA THR A 128 0.47 -26.28 -5.23
C THR A 128 1.60 -25.43 -4.64
N PHE A 129 2.60 -26.09 -4.05
CA PHE A 129 3.82 -25.42 -3.58
C PHE A 129 4.63 -24.85 -4.75
N ASP A 130 4.78 -25.62 -5.83
CA ASP A 130 5.57 -25.20 -6.99
C ASP A 130 5.02 -23.92 -7.65
N GLN A 131 3.70 -23.78 -7.72
CA GLN A 131 3.04 -22.56 -8.21
C GLN A 131 3.27 -21.33 -7.34
N CYS A 132 3.66 -21.51 -6.07
CA CYS A 132 3.90 -20.39 -5.13
C CYS A 132 5.32 -19.84 -5.17
N LYS A 133 6.22 -20.48 -5.93
CA LYS A 133 7.62 -20.07 -6.05
C LYS A 133 7.71 -18.73 -6.79
N LEU A 134 8.56 -17.84 -6.28
CA LEU A 134 8.82 -16.54 -6.88
C LEU A 134 9.52 -16.69 -8.24
N GLU A 135 9.04 -15.95 -9.23
CA GLU A 135 9.59 -15.90 -10.58
C GLU A 135 10.66 -14.80 -10.67
N TRP A 136 11.85 -15.09 -10.15
CA TRP A 136 12.96 -14.13 -10.06
C TRP A 136 13.40 -13.52 -11.40
N SER A 137 13.17 -14.21 -12.52
CA SER A 137 13.45 -13.70 -13.87
C SER A 137 12.64 -12.43 -14.21
N LYS A 138 11.51 -12.19 -13.54
CA LYS A 138 10.67 -10.99 -13.73
C LYS A 138 11.36 -9.71 -13.29
N LEU A 139 12.32 -9.75 -12.36
CA LEU A 139 12.95 -8.56 -11.79
C LEU A 139 13.54 -7.59 -12.84
N SER A 140 13.94 -8.10 -14.01
CA SER A 140 14.53 -7.34 -15.10
C SER A 140 13.60 -7.12 -16.31
N ILE A 141 12.33 -7.51 -16.19
CA ILE A 141 11.36 -7.49 -17.30
C ILE A 141 10.28 -6.45 -17.00
N SER A 142 9.84 -5.69 -18.01
CA SER A 142 8.73 -4.75 -17.87
C SER A 142 7.40 -5.51 -17.71
N PRO A 143 6.48 -5.09 -16.82
CA PRO A 143 6.54 -3.86 -16.02
C PRO A 143 7.13 -4.03 -14.61
N HIS A 144 7.66 -5.20 -14.28
CA HIS A 144 8.12 -5.57 -12.95
C HIS A 144 9.37 -4.79 -12.52
N ALA A 145 10.30 -4.55 -13.45
CA ALA A 145 11.49 -3.75 -13.21
C ALA A 145 11.15 -2.31 -12.78
N GLU A 146 10.10 -1.72 -13.34
CA GLU A 146 9.61 -0.38 -13.01
C GLU A 146 8.96 -0.33 -11.64
N VAL A 147 8.22 -1.37 -11.24
CA VAL A 147 7.69 -1.50 -9.87
C VAL A 147 8.84 -1.63 -8.88
N LEU A 148 9.84 -2.45 -9.19
CA LEU A 148 11.02 -2.62 -8.35
C LEU A 148 11.76 -1.30 -8.14
N ARG A 149 11.93 -0.50 -9.20
CA ARG A 149 12.50 0.85 -9.10
C ARG A 149 11.64 1.74 -8.20
N LEU A 150 10.31 1.74 -8.36
CA LEU A 150 9.40 2.50 -7.50
C LEU A 150 9.56 2.14 -6.02
N TYR A 151 9.56 0.85 -5.67
CA TYR A 151 9.73 0.41 -4.28
C TYR A 151 11.09 0.81 -3.72
N ARG A 152 12.17 0.66 -4.49
CA ARG A 152 13.52 1.09 -4.07
C ARG A 152 13.57 2.58 -3.77
N ASP A 153 12.97 3.41 -4.62
CA ASP A 153 12.96 4.86 -4.46
C ASP A 153 12.08 5.28 -3.28
N LEU A 154 10.90 4.69 -3.12
CA LEU A 154 10.03 4.92 -1.97
C LEU A 154 10.68 4.51 -0.63
N ILE A 155 11.34 3.35 -0.58
CA ILE A 155 12.08 2.91 0.60
C ILE A 155 13.24 3.87 0.89
N SER A 156 13.96 4.31 -0.14
CA SER A 156 15.06 5.28 0.00
C SER A 156 14.56 6.61 0.55
N LEU A 157 13.47 7.16 0.01
CA LEU A 157 12.81 8.37 0.51
C LEU A 157 12.40 8.21 1.97
N ARG A 158 11.75 7.09 2.32
CA ARG A 158 11.34 6.84 3.71
C ARG A 158 12.52 6.80 4.69
N LYS A 159 13.66 6.24 4.27
CA LYS A 159 14.88 6.17 5.09
C LYS A 159 15.59 7.52 5.22
N GLN A 160 15.59 8.31 4.15
CA GLN A 160 16.31 9.58 4.08
C GLN A 160 15.56 10.74 4.74
N HIS A 161 14.22 10.66 4.81
CA HIS A 161 13.39 11.73 5.34
C HIS A 161 12.66 11.30 6.62
N ALA A 162 13.06 11.89 7.74
CA ALA A 162 12.49 11.61 9.06
C ALA A 162 10.96 11.77 9.09
N SER A 163 10.42 12.79 8.40
CA SER A 163 8.97 13.01 8.30
C SER A 163 8.20 11.80 7.76
N LEU A 164 8.78 11.04 6.83
CA LEU A 164 8.20 9.80 6.29
C LEU A 164 8.47 8.59 7.20
N GLY A 165 9.68 8.49 7.75
CA GLY A 165 10.14 7.31 8.51
C GLY A 165 9.76 7.26 9.99
N ASN A 166 9.38 8.38 10.61
CA ASN A 166 9.25 8.51 12.08
C ASN A 166 8.05 7.82 12.73
N CYS A 167 7.13 7.22 11.96
CA CYS A 167 5.91 6.57 12.48
C CYS A 167 5.08 7.44 13.47
N ARG A 168 5.12 8.78 13.32
CA ARG A 168 4.43 9.73 14.21
C ARG A 168 3.02 10.03 13.72
N LYS A 169 2.02 9.40 14.36
CA LYS A 169 0.59 9.68 14.08
C LYS A 169 0.17 11.09 14.49
N ASP A 170 0.70 11.60 15.58
CA ASP A 170 0.43 12.95 16.11
C ASP A 170 0.96 14.07 15.20
N LEU A 171 1.95 13.75 14.36
CA LEU A 171 2.50 14.64 13.33
C LEU A 171 1.99 14.27 11.92
N THR A 172 0.88 13.53 11.84
CA THR A 172 0.24 13.15 10.58
C THR A 172 -1.14 13.80 10.48
N LYS A 173 -1.39 14.54 9.40
CA LYS A 173 -2.72 15.08 9.08
C LYS A 173 -3.21 14.45 7.78
N ILE A 174 -4.51 14.16 7.72
CA ILE A 174 -5.12 13.51 6.57
C ILE A 174 -6.33 14.33 6.14
N GLN A 175 -6.39 14.63 4.86
CA GLN A 175 -7.52 15.28 4.20
C GLN A 175 -7.96 14.40 3.04
N PHE A 176 -9.25 14.18 2.88
CA PHE A 176 -9.76 13.35 1.79
C PHE A 176 -11.13 13.85 1.34
N ASP A 177 -11.46 13.54 0.09
CA ASP A 177 -12.80 13.71 -0.45
C ASP A 177 -13.24 12.36 -1.04
N GLU A 178 -14.28 11.79 -0.44
CA GLU A 178 -14.80 10.46 -0.80
C GLU A 178 -15.55 10.47 -2.14
N HIS A 179 -16.16 11.60 -2.52
CA HIS A 179 -16.91 11.72 -3.77
C HIS A 179 -15.97 11.79 -4.97
N VAL A 180 -14.93 12.61 -4.89
CA VAL A 180 -13.92 12.75 -5.95
C VAL A 180 -12.77 11.75 -5.82
N LYS A 181 -12.70 11.02 -4.70
CA LYS A 181 -11.74 9.96 -4.39
C LYS A 181 -10.29 10.43 -4.34
N THR A 182 -10.03 11.49 -3.58
CA THR A 182 -8.68 12.04 -3.38
C THR A 182 -8.27 11.95 -1.93
N LEU A 183 -6.96 11.88 -1.68
CA LEU A 183 -6.37 11.80 -0.36
C LEU A 183 -5.08 12.62 -0.34
N VAL A 184 -4.91 13.42 0.71
CA VAL A 184 -3.69 14.13 1.03
C VAL A 184 -3.25 13.73 2.43
N ILE A 185 -1.99 13.30 2.56
CA ILE A 185 -1.35 12.98 3.83
C ILE A 185 -0.22 13.97 4.04
N GLU A 186 -0.36 14.80 5.06
CA GLU A 186 0.71 15.66 5.55
C GLU A 186 1.46 14.90 6.64
N ARG A 187 2.77 14.81 6.49
CA ARG A 187 3.69 14.18 7.45
C ARG A 187 4.69 15.23 7.92
N ALA A 188 4.86 15.37 9.22
CA ALA A 188 5.85 16.28 9.79
C ALA A 188 6.85 15.55 10.68
N ASP A 189 7.95 16.24 10.94
CA ASP A 189 8.97 15.85 11.91
C ASP A 189 9.26 17.00 12.88
N SER A 190 9.74 16.68 14.09
CA SER A 190 10.09 17.67 15.11
C SER A 190 11.21 18.63 14.67
N SER A 191 12.04 18.25 13.69
CA SER A 191 13.04 19.14 13.07
C SER A 191 12.44 20.26 12.22
N GLY A 192 11.12 20.25 11.97
CA GLY A 192 10.45 21.20 11.07
C GLY A 192 10.50 20.79 9.60
N THR A 193 10.97 19.58 9.28
CA THR A 193 10.82 18.98 7.95
C THR A 193 9.45 18.32 7.79
N GLY A 194 8.95 18.28 6.56
CA GLY A 194 7.64 17.78 6.21
C GLY A 194 7.59 17.08 4.86
N ALA A 195 6.54 16.31 4.65
CA ALA A 195 6.21 15.69 3.38
C ALA A 195 4.71 15.79 3.12
N LEU A 196 4.34 15.97 1.85
CA LEU A 196 2.97 15.93 1.37
C LEU A 196 2.83 14.76 0.40
N VAL A 197 1.92 13.84 0.71
CA VAL A 197 1.58 12.71 -0.17
C VAL A 197 0.20 12.97 -0.72
N VAL A 198 0.12 13.16 -2.03
CA VAL A 198 -1.12 13.49 -2.75
C VAL A 198 -1.50 12.29 -3.60
N CYS A 199 -2.74 11.83 -3.51
CA CYS A 199 -3.22 10.63 -4.17
C CYS A 199 -4.57 10.87 -4.86
N ASN A 200 -4.69 10.39 -6.10
CA ASN A 200 -5.94 10.34 -6.84
C ASN A 200 -6.37 8.88 -7.03
N PHE A 201 -7.42 8.44 -6.32
CA PHE A 201 -8.01 7.11 -6.44
C PHE A 201 -9.15 7.04 -7.46
N SER A 202 -9.46 8.14 -8.14
CA SER A 202 -10.46 8.15 -9.20
C SER A 202 -9.84 7.66 -10.52
N PRO A 203 -10.66 7.13 -11.45
CA PRO A 203 -10.18 6.75 -12.78
C PRO A 203 -9.94 7.97 -13.70
N LYS A 204 -10.29 9.18 -13.26
CA LYS A 204 -10.20 10.41 -14.05
C LYS A 204 -9.08 11.31 -13.50
N PRO A 205 -8.50 12.20 -14.31
CA PRO A 205 -7.64 13.25 -13.79
C PRO A 205 -8.37 14.10 -12.73
N GLN A 206 -7.66 14.48 -11.68
CA GLN A 206 -8.17 15.32 -10.59
C GLN A 206 -7.18 16.43 -10.27
N SER A 207 -7.71 17.62 -10.00
CA SER A 207 -6.95 18.68 -9.33
C SER A 207 -7.21 18.56 -7.84
N VAL A 208 -6.21 18.07 -7.10
CA VAL A 208 -6.32 17.79 -5.67
C VAL A 208 -5.95 19.04 -4.88
N PRO A 209 -6.88 19.61 -4.09
CA PRO A 209 -6.55 20.73 -3.20
C PRO A 209 -5.49 20.29 -2.18
N ILE A 210 -4.47 21.12 -1.98
CA ILE A 210 -3.46 20.89 -0.96
C ILE A 210 -3.64 21.86 0.21
N PRO A 211 -3.36 21.44 1.45
CA PRO A 211 -3.38 22.31 2.61
C PRO A 211 -2.47 23.51 2.44
N ASN A 212 -2.82 24.62 3.08
CA ASN A 212 -1.91 25.75 3.22
C ASN A 212 -0.67 25.30 4.00
N ALA A 213 0.46 25.19 3.32
CA ALA A 213 1.75 24.95 3.97
C ALA A 213 2.49 26.26 4.10
N THR A 214 3.24 26.36 5.18
CA THR A 214 4.10 27.51 5.49
C THR A 214 5.46 27.43 4.80
N GLN A 215 5.74 26.35 4.07
CA GLN A 215 7.04 26.04 3.48
C GLN A 215 6.90 25.64 2.01
N VAL A 216 7.95 25.93 1.24
CA VAL A 216 8.09 25.49 -0.16
C VAL A 216 8.33 23.98 -0.17
N HIS A 217 7.55 23.29 -1.00
CA HIS A 217 7.64 21.84 -1.17
C HIS A 217 8.11 21.51 -2.59
N ARG A 218 9.05 20.56 -2.72
CA ARG A 218 9.56 20.10 -4.01
C ARG A 218 9.12 18.67 -4.29
N LEU A 219 8.74 18.41 -5.53
CA LEU A 219 8.37 17.07 -6.00
C LEU A 219 9.56 16.13 -5.86
N ALA A 220 9.40 15.08 -5.06
CA ALA A 220 10.42 14.06 -4.85
C ALA A 220 10.15 12.81 -5.69
N LEU A 221 8.88 12.43 -5.84
CA LEU A 221 8.46 11.25 -6.59
C LEU A 221 7.05 11.42 -7.12
N TRP A 222 6.78 10.93 -8.34
CA TRP A 222 5.45 10.85 -8.92
C TRP A 222 5.28 9.54 -9.68
N THR A 223 4.22 8.79 -9.41
CA THR A 223 4.04 7.43 -9.97
C THR A 223 3.70 7.42 -11.47
N GLY A 224 3.32 8.55 -12.06
CA GLY A 224 3.08 8.67 -13.50
C GLY A 224 4.35 8.91 -14.35
N ASP A 225 5.52 9.00 -13.69
CA ASP A 225 6.81 9.11 -14.36
C ASP A 225 7.07 7.87 -15.26
N PRO A 226 7.59 8.03 -16.48
CA PRO A 226 7.98 6.90 -17.34
C PRO A 226 8.99 5.95 -16.67
N GLY A 227 9.80 6.44 -15.73
CA GLY A 227 10.64 5.63 -14.86
C GLY A 227 9.85 4.62 -14.00
N TYR A 228 8.57 4.84 -13.75
CA TYR A 228 7.74 3.87 -13.04
C TYR A 228 6.73 3.21 -13.97
N GLY A 229 6.99 3.19 -15.29
CA GLY A 229 6.07 2.68 -16.31
C GLY A 229 4.79 3.51 -16.39
N GLY A 230 4.86 4.79 -16.02
CA GLY A 230 3.78 5.73 -16.25
C GLY A 230 3.74 6.19 -17.71
N SER A 231 2.62 6.75 -18.14
CA SER A 231 2.45 7.19 -19.53
C SER A 231 3.13 8.53 -19.83
N GLY A 232 3.87 9.12 -18.86
CA GLY A 232 4.47 10.45 -19.02
C GLY A 232 3.42 11.53 -19.27
N GLY A 233 2.25 11.42 -18.61
CA GLY A 233 1.19 12.43 -18.69
C GLY A 233 1.64 13.79 -18.16
N GLN A 234 0.69 14.68 -17.89
CA GLN A 234 1.03 15.98 -17.32
C GLN A 234 1.74 15.80 -15.97
N ARG A 235 3.05 16.07 -15.95
CA ARG A 235 3.86 16.02 -14.74
C ARG A 235 3.31 17.04 -13.74
N PRO A 236 3.13 16.65 -12.46
CA PRO A 236 2.77 17.58 -11.41
C PRO A 236 3.79 18.72 -11.30
N ALA A 237 3.36 19.87 -10.75
CA ALA A 237 4.27 20.99 -10.53
C ALA A 237 5.50 20.53 -9.73
N GLU A 238 6.70 20.91 -10.19
CA GLU A 238 7.97 20.53 -9.55
C GLU A 238 8.13 21.21 -8.18
N ILE A 239 7.62 22.44 -8.05
CA ILE A 239 7.66 23.24 -6.83
C ILE A 239 6.24 23.69 -6.49
N LEU A 240 5.86 23.52 -5.22
CA LEU A 240 4.63 24.04 -4.65
C LEU A 240 4.98 25.25 -3.77
N ASN A 241 4.68 26.44 -4.30
CA ASN A 241 4.64 27.68 -3.54
C ASN A 241 3.24 27.81 -2.97
N ILE A 242 3.06 27.40 -1.71
CA ILE A 242 1.72 27.12 -1.22
C ILE A 242 1.01 28.42 -0.83
N SER A 243 0.14 28.88 -1.72
CA SER A 243 -0.85 29.93 -1.49
C SER A 243 -2.23 29.31 -1.24
N PRO A 244 -3.16 30.05 -0.59
CA PRO A 244 -4.53 29.61 -0.44
C PRO A 244 -5.14 29.19 -1.78
N GLY A 245 -5.65 27.96 -1.85
CA GLY A 245 -6.24 27.39 -3.06
C GLY A 245 -5.27 26.69 -4.00
N SER A 246 -4.02 26.46 -3.58
CA SER A 246 -3.07 25.63 -4.35
C SER A 246 -3.62 24.22 -4.60
N GLN A 247 -3.31 23.65 -5.77
CA GLN A 247 -3.77 22.33 -6.17
C GLN A 247 -2.67 21.56 -6.91
N VAL A 248 -2.74 20.24 -6.85
CA VAL A 248 -1.86 19.34 -7.61
C VAL A 248 -2.71 18.55 -8.60
N SER A 249 -2.40 18.66 -9.90
CA SER A 249 -3.06 17.86 -10.93
C SER A 249 -2.41 16.48 -11.02
N LEU A 250 -3.22 15.43 -10.96
CA LEU A 250 -2.81 14.03 -11.09
C LEU A 250 -3.74 13.29 -12.05
N ALA A 251 -3.19 12.41 -12.90
CA ALA A 251 -4.03 11.52 -13.68
C ALA A 251 -4.68 10.45 -12.79
N GLY A 252 -5.61 9.68 -13.34
CA GLY A 252 -6.30 8.63 -12.60
C GLY A 252 -5.34 7.58 -12.03
N PHE A 253 -5.52 7.25 -10.76
CA PHE A 253 -4.72 6.28 -10.00
C PHE A 253 -3.23 6.64 -9.87
N GLU A 254 -2.91 7.93 -9.77
CA GLU A 254 -1.55 8.41 -9.52
C GLU A 254 -1.35 8.95 -8.11
N GLY A 255 -0.10 8.90 -7.64
CA GLY A 255 0.35 9.54 -6.41
C GLY A 255 1.60 10.39 -6.65
N ALA A 256 1.71 11.46 -5.89
CA ALA A 256 2.89 12.32 -5.85
C ALA A 256 3.33 12.58 -4.40
N ILE A 257 4.64 12.62 -4.19
CA ILE A 257 5.28 12.89 -2.90
C ILE A 257 6.09 14.16 -3.06
N TYR A 258 5.82 15.12 -2.18
CA TYR A 258 6.57 16.35 -2.08
C TYR A 258 7.26 16.42 -0.72
N LEU A 259 8.45 17.01 -0.69
CA LEU A 259 9.23 17.22 0.53
C LEU A 259 9.43 18.71 0.77
N SER A 260 9.29 19.14 2.02
CA SER A 260 9.62 20.51 2.41
C SER A 260 11.11 20.75 2.22
N GLN A 261 11.51 21.91 1.72
CA GLN A 261 12.90 22.34 1.89
C GLN A 261 13.07 22.83 3.32
N GLY A 262 13.85 22.10 4.12
CA GLY A 262 14.26 22.60 5.43
C GLY A 262 14.96 23.95 5.25
N SER A 263 14.79 24.88 6.19
CA SER A 263 15.66 26.04 6.23
C SER A 263 17.09 25.52 6.38
N THR A 264 17.88 25.55 5.33
CA THR A 264 19.30 25.25 5.39
C THR A 264 19.95 26.33 6.25
N THR A 265 19.88 26.20 7.57
CA THR A 265 20.85 26.86 8.44
C THR A 265 22.13 26.08 8.22
N GLN A 266 22.92 26.55 7.24
CA GLN A 266 24.33 26.20 7.13
C GLN A 266 24.93 26.37 8.53
N ARG A 267 25.44 25.28 9.08
CA ARG A 267 26.43 25.31 10.15
C ARG A 267 27.79 25.05 9.52
#